data_AF-A0A662F777-F1
#
_entry.id   AF-A0A662F777-F1
#
_cell.length_a   1.000
_cell.length_b   1.000
_cell.length_c   1.000
_cell.angle_alpha   90.00
_cell.angle_beta   90.00
_cell.angle_gamma   90.00
#
_symmetry.space_group_name_H-M   'P 1'
#
loop_
_entity.id
_entity.type
_entity.pdbx_description
1 polymer ?
#
loop_
_entity_poly.entity_id
_entity_poly.type
_entity_poly.pdbx_seq_one_letter_code
_entity_poly.pdbx_strand_id
1 'polypeptide(L)' 'MVKVVVNNGQYKITIPKELALAKGWGPGTVLRFIETPEGDVILREMPQLKEVVGKRKRRGKL' A
#
# COMPACT_ATOMS: atom_id res chain seq x y z
N MET A 1 16.57 3.63 0.05
CA MET A 1 16.34 4.89 0.79
C MET A 1 14.88 5.28 0.71
N VAL A 2 14.26 5.72 1.81
CA VAL A 2 12.89 6.25 1.81
C VAL A 2 12.92 7.66 1.22
N LYS A 3 12.00 7.97 0.30
CA LYS A 3 11.92 9.29 -0.34
C LYS A 3 10.49 9.83 -0.27
N VAL A 4 10.35 11.10 0.08
CA VAL A 4 9.07 11.82 -0.07
C VAL A 4 9.07 12.48 -1.45
N VAL A 5 8.00 12.25 -2.21
CA VAL A 5 7.80 12.85 -3.54
C VAL A 5 6.43 13.51 -3.61
N VAL A 6 6.30 14.59 -4.37
CA VAL A 6 5.00 15.22 -4.65
C VAL A 6 4.48 14.71 -5.99
N ASN A 7 3.23 14.27 -6.02
CA ASN A 7 2.58 13.82 -7.24
C ASN A 7 1.12 14.28 -7.21
N ASN A 8 0.73 15.11 -8.17
CA ASN A 8 -0.61 15.71 -8.27
C ASN A 8 -1.05 16.44 -6.99
N GLY A 9 -0.14 17.20 -6.36
CA GLY A 9 -0.41 17.92 -5.11
C GLY A 9 -0.46 17.04 -3.86
N GLN A 10 -0.29 15.72 -4.00
CA GLN A 10 -0.25 14.78 -2.88
C GLN A 10 1.18 14.35 -2.59
N TYR A 11 1.59 14.44 -1.32
CA TYR A 11 2.85 13.87 -0.83
C TYR A 11 2.76 12.34 -0.78
N LYS A 12 3.77 11.67 -1.32
CA LYS A 12 3.88 10.21 -1.37
C LYS A 12 5.21 9.78 -0.76
N ILE A 13 5.16 8.79 0.12
CA ILE A 13 6.35 8.14 0.65
C ILE A 13 6.66 6.93 -0.22
N THR A 14 7.83 6.94 -0.86
CA THR A 14 8.33 5.81 -1.63
C THR A 14 9.08 4.87 -0.71
N ILE A 15 8.54 3.66 -0.56
CA ILE A 15 9.15 2.59 0.24
C ILE A 15 10.08 1.77 -0.67
N PRO A 16 11.35 1.55 -0.29
CA PRO A 16 12.24 0.64 -1.01
C PRO A 16 11.63 -0.73 -1.23
N LYS A 17 11.80 -1.27 -2.45
CA LYS A 17 11.23 -2.57 -2.85
C LYS A 17 11.59 -3.70 -1.87
N GLU A 18 12.85 -3.74 -1.42
CA GLU A 18 13.35 -4.75 -0.49
C GLU A 18 12.62 -4.72 0.86
N LEU A 19 12.32 -3.53 1.40
CA LEU A 19 11.58 -3.37 2.65
C LEU A 19 10.12 -3.80 2.51
N ALA A 20 9.48 -3.42 1.40
CA ALA A 20 8.12 -3.83 1.11
C ALA A 20 8.03 -5.37 1.02
N LEU A 21 8.96 -6.01 0.30
CA LEU A 21 9.03 -7.47 0.17
C LEU A 21 9.31 -8.16 1.51
N ALA A 22 10.24 -7.65 2.31
CA ALA A 22 10.54 -8.20 3.64
C ALA A 22 9.34 -8.14 4.60
N LYS A 23 8.44 -7.16 4.40
CA LYS A 23 7.17 -7.04 5.13
C LYS A 23 6.00 -7.75 4.46
N GLY A 24 6.18 -8.37 3.30
CA GLY A 24 5.11 -9.02 2.54
C GLY A 24 4.11 -8.04 1.91
N TRP A 25 4.46 -6.76 1.81
CA TRP A 25 3.60 -5.73 1.23
C TRP A 25 3.66 -5.77 -0.29
N GLY A 26 2.48 -5.70 -0.91
CA GLY A 26 2.31 -5.68 -2.36
C GLY A 26 1.28 -4.66 -2.80
N PRO A 27 1.00 -4.59 -4.11
CA PRO A 27 -0.11 -3.79 -4.63
C PRO A 27 -1.42 -4.20 -3.94
N GLY A 28 -2.13 -3.21 -3.39
CA GLY A 28 -3.37 -3.44 -2.63
C GLY A 28 -3.19 -3.63 -1.13
N THR A 29 -1.96 -3.74 -0.62
CA THR A 29 -1.73 -3.68 0.84
C THR A 29 -2.16 -2.32 1.38
N VAL A 30 -3.15 -2.33 2.28
CA VAL A 30 -3.63 -1.13 2.97
C VAL A 30 -2.81 -0.91 4.23
N LEU A 31 -2.15 0.24 4.31
CA LEU A 31 -1.37 0.66 5.47
C LEU A 31 -2.06 1.83 6.15
N ARG A 32 -2.14 1.79 7.48
CA ARG A 32 -2.56 2.92 8.32
C ARG A 32 -1.33 3.71 8.74
N PHE A 33 -1.44 5.03 8.60
CA PHE A 33 -0.49 5.98 9.15
C PHE A 33 -0.81 6.24 10.62
N ILE A 34 0.20 6.12 11.48
CA ILE A 34 0.11 6.46 12.90
C ILE A 34 1.23 7.45 13.17
N GLU A 35 0.87 8.66 13.56
CA GLU A 35 1.82 9.70 13.98
C GLU A 35 2.05 9.59 15.49
N THR A 36 3.31 9.64 15.91
CA THR A 36 3.66 9.70 17.33
C THR A 36 3.78 11.16 17.80
N PRO A 37 3.73 11.43 19.12
CA PRO A 37 3.93 12.78 19.66
C PRO A 37 5.27 13.43 19.26
N GLU A 38 6.28 12.62 18.95
CA GLU A 38 7.61 13.05 18.50
C GLU A 38 7.66 13.40 17.01
N GLY A 39 6.56 13.18 16.28
CA GLY A 39 6.46 13.42 14.84
C GLY A 39 6.92 12.23 13.98
N ASP A 40 7.14 11.05 14.58
CA ASP A 40 7.46 9.85 13.82
C ASP A 40 6.20 9.31 13.11
N VAL A 41 6.38 8.82 11.89
CA VAL A 41 5.31 8.18 11.11
C VAL A 41 5.52 6.68 11.06
N ILE A 42 4.62 5.95 11.73
CA ILE A 42 4.61 4.49 11.76
C ILE A 42 3.58 3.97 10.76
N LEU A 43 4.03 3.11 9.84
CA LEU A 43 3.17 2.40 8.90
C LEU A 43 2.74 1.07 9.50
N ARG A 44 1.45 0.92 9.79
CA ARG A 44 0.88 -0.33 10.31
C ARG A 44 -0.01 -0.98 9.27
N GLU A 45 0.23 -2.26 8.97
CA GLU A 45 -0.62 -3.01 8.08
C GLU A 45 -2.04 -3.16 8.66
N MET A 46 -3.04 -2.90 7.84
CA MET A 46 -4.43 -3.17 8.20
C MET A 46 -4.80 -4.58 7.72
N PRO A 47 -5.40 -5.42 8.58
CA PRO A 47 -5.97 -6.68 8.13
C PRO A 47 -7.03 -6.36 7.08
N GLN A 48 -6.74 -6.72 5.83
CA GLN A 48 -7.69 -6.53 4.75
C GLN A 48 -8.90 -7.42 5.06
N LEU A 49 -10.09 -6.83 5.14
CA LEU A 49 -11.30 -7.56 4.82
C LEU A 49 -11.07 -8.09 3.40
N LYS A 50 -10.84 -9.40 3.28
CA LYS A 50 -10.66 -10.07 1.99
C LYS A 50 -11.98 -9.97 1.23
N GLU A 51 -12.26 -8.84 0.60
CA GLU A 51 -13.33 -8.78 -0.38
C GLU A 51 -12.89 -9.60 -1.59
N VAL A 52 -13.71 -10.62 -1.84
CA VAL A 52 -13.57 -11.65 -2.85
C VAL A 52 -13.73 -11.01 -4.24
N VAL A 53 -12.69 -10.38 -4.77
CA VAL A 53 -12.70 -9.91 -6.17
C VAL A 53 -11.90 -10.86 -7.04
N GLY A 54 -12.45 -12.07 -7.19
CA GLY A 54 -11.95 -13.09 -8.10
C GLY A 54 -13.10 -13.69 -8.91
N LYS A 55 -13.05 -13.48 -10.23
CA LYS A 55 -13.82 -14.11 -11.34
C LYS A 55 -14.96 -13.28 -11.95
N ARG A 56 -14.59 -12.29 -12.76
CA ARG A 56 -15.28 -12.11 -14.06
C ARG A 56 -14.42 -12.73 -15.16
N LYS A 57 -14.62 -14.02 -15.38
CA LYS A 57 -14.10 -14.76 -16.54
C LYS A 57 -14.79 -14.20 -17.78
N ARG A 58 -14.05 -13.56 -18.68
CA ARG A 58 -14.54 -13.17 -20.01
C ARG A 58 -15.11 -14.40 -20.71
N ARG A 59 -16.42 -14.43 -20.95
CA ARG A 59 -17.04 -15.21 -22.03
C ARG A 59 -17.50 -14.21 -23.09
N GLY A 60 -16.57 -13.84 -23.96
CA GLY A 60 -16.91 -13.26 -25.25
C GLY A 60 -17.26 -14.40 -26.19
N LYS A 61 -18.55 -14.49 -26.55
CA LYS A 61 -19.02 -15.15 -27.77
C LYS A 61 -18.33 -14.48 -28.97
N LEU A 62 -17.84 -15.29 -29.91
CA LEU A 62 -18.01 -15.13 -31.36
C LEU A 62 -17.74 -16.49 -31.99
#